data_AF-A0A1G5ZBD9-F1
#
_entry.id   AF-A0A1G5ZBD9-F1
#
_cell.length_a   1.000
_cell.length_b   1.000
_cell.length_c   1.000
_cell.angle_alpha   90.00
_cell.angle_beta   90.00
_cell.angle_gamma   90.00
#
_symmetry.space_group_name_H-M   'P 1'
#
loop_
_entity.id
_entity.type
_entity.pdbx_description
1 polymer ?
#
loop_
_entity_poly.entity_id
_entity_poly.type
_entity_poly.pdbx_seq_one_letter_code
_entity_poly.pdbx_strand_id
1 'polypeptide(L)'
;MFRTEDSDAIGVPGLFGEGLMHWQGVSRVLRSHWYHLTVRISEQGRSTEFTRMIEGERRLQQMLVQQNAGEVIVDVQVVTPPWMNNCDGWGMERVVKVTVGDDNCDFEVSLIEVDSGAVYHNSHRPGFQIQSLQNCRPIFLETMIRSA
;
A
#
# COMPACT_ATOMS: atom_id res chain seq x y z
N MET A 1 10.69 1.97 -2.97
CA MET A 1 11.48 2.20 -1.76
C MET A 1 11.26 3.62 -1.26
N PHE A 2 10.90 3.78 0.02
CA PHE A 2 10.94 5.08 0.70
C PHE A 2 12.35 5.36 1.24
N ARG A 3 12.79 6.61 1.17
CA ARG A 3 14.08 7.07 1.68
C ARG A 3 13.85 8.26 2.60
N THR A 4 14.50 8.24 3.75
CA THR A 4 14.61 9.38 4.67
C THR A 4 16.03 9.93 4.61
N GLU A 5 16.20 11.19 4.99
CA GLU A 5 17.50 11.87 5.05
C GLU A 5 17.62 12.54 6.40
N ASP A 6 18.76 12.39 7.10
CA ASP A 6 18.95 12.88 8.48
C ASP A 6 18.61 14.37 8.67
N SER A 7 18.79 15.20 7.63
CA SER A 7 18.39 16.62 7.64
C SER A 7 16.89 16.86 7.75
N ASP A 8 16.06 15.86 7.41
CA ASP A 8 14.61 15.90 7.53
C ASP A 8 14.12 15.36 8.88
N ALA A 9 15.01 14.90 9.76
CA ALA A 9 14.67 14.43 11.08
C ALA A 9 14.06 15.55 11.95
N ILE A 10 12.93 15.28 12.60
CA ILE A 10 12.32 16.18 13.58
C ILE A 10 12.56 15.60 14.98
N GLY A 11 13.25 16.37 15.83
CA GLY A 11 13.50 16.01 17.22
C GLY A 11 14.53 14.88 17.37
N VAL A 12 14.41 14.11 18.45
CA VAL A 12 15.27 12.96 18.73
C VAL A 12 14.43 11.67 18.74
N PRO A 13 15.02 10.50 18.43
CA PRO A 13 14.32 9.22 18.53
C PRO A 13 13.67 9.04 19.90
N GLY A 14 12.41 8.61 19.94
CA GLY A 14 11.67 8.41 21.18
C GLY A 14 10.93 9.64 21.73
N LEU A 15 11.21 10.84 21.21
CA LEU A 15 10.60 12.09 21.72
C LEU A 15 9.06 12.08 21.69
N PHE A 16 8.49 11.39 20.71
CA PHE A 16 7.04 11.31 20.48
C PHE A 16 6.51 9.86 20.58
N GLY A 17 7.19 9.03 21.37
CA GLY A 17 6.82 7.63 21.57
C GLY A 17 8.02 6.70 21.37
N GLU A 18 8.12 5.70 22.24
CA GLU A 18 9.23 4.74 22.23
C GLU A 18 9.35 4.04 20.87
N GLY A 19 10.56 4.00 20.32
CA GLY A 19 10.84 3.38 19.02
C GLY A 19 10.38 4.20 17.80
N LEU A 20 9.81 5.40 17.99
CA LEU A 20 9.38 6.26 16.88
C LEU A 20 10.41 7.35 16.54
N MET A 21 10.52 7.64 15.25
CA MET A 21 11.25 8.78 14.70
C MET A 21 10.35 9.54 13.74
N HIS A 22 10.43 10.87 13.77
CA HIS A 22 9.60 11.74 12.94
C HIS A 22 10.45 12.42 11.88
N TRP A 23 9.85 12.59 10.70
CA TRP A 23 10.51 13.16 9.53
C TRP A 23 9.58 14.21 8.91
N GLN A 24 10.15 15.34 8.50
CA GLN A 24 9.42 16.38 7.73
C GLN A 24 9.37 16.05 6.23
N GLY A 25 10.22 15.13 5.77
CA GLY A 25 10.37 14.75 4.37
C GLY A 25 10.66 13.26 4.21
N VAL A 26 10.05 12.65 3.18
CA VAL A 26 10.33 11.29 2.74
C VAL A 26 10.33 11.26 1.22
N SER A 27 11.35 10.64 0.63
CA SER A 27 11.47 10.49 -0.83
C SER A 27 10.99 9.13 -1.31
N ARG A 28 10.34 9.10 -2.48
CA ARG A 28 10.03 7.86 -3.22
C ARG A 28 11.11 7.59 -4.27
N VAL A 29 11.97 6.60 -4.02
CA VAL A 29 13.13 6.31 -4.89
C VAL A 29 12.75 5.43 -6.09
N LEU A 30 11.93 4.41 -5.86
CA LEU A 30 11.48 3.52 -6.93
C LEU A 30 10.18 4.05 -7.53
N ARG A 31 10.13 4.09 -8.86
CA ARG A 31 8.92 4.43 -9.61
C ARG A 31 7.96 3.22 -9.68
N SER A 32 7.77 2.53 -8.58
CA SER A 32 6.77 1.46 -8.38
C SER A 32 5.67 1.95 -7.44
N HIS A 33 4.50 1.33 -7.54
CA HIS A 33 3.37 1.66 -6.68
C HIS A 33 3.68 1.39 -5.20
N TRP A 34 2.86 1.99 -4.34
CA TRP A 34 2.87 1.79 -2.89
C TRP A 34 1.46 1.96 -2.35
N TYR A 35 1.21 1.55 -1.10
CA TYR A 35 -0.11 1.67 -0.50
C TYR A 35 -0.14 2.76 0.57
N HIS A 36 -1.16 3.61 0.48
CA HIS A 36 -1.54 4.60 1.47
C HIS A 36 -2.68 4.02 2.30
N LEU A 37 -2.37 3.62 3.53
CA LEU A 37 -3.33 3.01 4.45
C LEU A 37 -3.80 4.04 5.46
N THR A 38 -5.11 4.13 5.67
CA THR A 38 -5.67 4.81 6.85
C THR A 38 -5.88 3.77 7.93
N VAL A 39 -5.23 3.98 9.08
CA VAL A 39 -5.28 3.09 10.23
C VAL A 39 -5.94 3.81 11.39
N ARG A 40 -6.94 3.18 12.00
CA ARG A 40 -7.64 3.68 13.18
C ARG A 40 -7.11 2.96 14.42
N ILE A 41 -6.61 3.73 15.39
CA ILE A 41 -6.28 3.24 16.73
C ILE A 41 -7.42 3.61 17.68
N SER A 42 -7.90 2.66 18.47
CA SER A 42 -8.95 2.85 19.47
C SER A 42 -8.44 2.49 20.86
N GLU A 43 -8.33 3.49 21.73
CA GLU A 43 -7.86 3.33 23.11
C GLU A 43 -8.73 4.14 24.07
N GLN A 44 -9.14 3.54 25.20
CA GLN A 44 -9.88 4.20 26.28
C GLN A 44 -11.13 4.99 25.82
N GLY A 45 -11.85 4.46 24.82
CA GLY A 45 -13.06 5.10 24.29
C GLY A 45 -12.80 6.28 23.35
N ARG A 46 -11.55 6.52 22.96
CA ARG A 46 -11.18 7.48 21.91
C ARG A 46 -10.60 6.74 20.71
N SER A 47 -10.90 7.24 19.52
CA SER A 47 -10.31 6.76 18.28
C SER A 47 -9.52 7.87 17.61
N THR A 48 -8.31 7.56 17.16
CA THR A 48 -7.48 8.43 16.32
C THR A 48 -7.13 7.70 15.03
N GLU A 49 -6.94 8.45 13.95
CA GLU A 49 -6.53 7.91 12.66
C GLU A 49 -5.17 8.47 12.26
N PHE A 50 -4.37 7.63 11.63
CA PHE A 50 -3.09 8.02 11.05
C PHE A 50 -2.85 7.25 9.75
N THR A 51 -1.98 7.81 8.92
CA THR A 51 -1.58 7.19 7.66
C THR A 51 -0.36 6.31 7.85
N ARG A 52 -0.39 5.10 7.29
CA ARG A 52 0.81 4.34 6.97
C ARG A 52 1.05 4.30 5.46
N MET A 53 2.26 4.66 5.07
CA MET A 53 2.76 4.47 3.71
C MET A 53 3.60 3.19 3.68
N ILE A 54 3.19 2.19 2.90
CA ILE A 54 3.85 0.89 2.89
C ILE A 54 4.26 0.44 1.49
N GLU A 55 5.34 -0.34 1.44
CA GLU A 55 5.90 -0.90 0.21
C GLU A 55 5.30 -2.27 -0.10
N GLY A 56 4.59 -2.37 -1.23
CA GLY A 56 4.24 -3.64 -1.86
C GLY A 56 3.28 -4.55 -1.09
N GLU A 57 2.99 -5.66 -1.74
CA GLU A 57 1.93 -6.61 -1.40
C GLU A 57 2.21 -7.37 -0.12
N ARG A 58 3.48 -7.76 0.09
CA ARG A 58 3.91 -8.50 1.28
C ARG A 58 3.65 -7.70 2.55
N ARG A 59 3.93 -6.39 2.53
CA ARG A 59 3.71 -5.53 3.70
C ARG A 59 2.21 -5.29 3.92
N LEU A 60 1.44 -5.16 2.85
CA LEU A 60 -0.02 -5.05 2.94
C LEU A 60 -0.61 -6.29 3.62
N GLN A 61 -0.23 -7.48 3.17
CA GLN A 61 -0.67 -8.75 3.76
C GLN A 61 -0.28 -8.87 5.25
N GLN A 62 0.96 -8.49 5.61
CA GLN A 62 1.38 -8.45 7.01
C GLN A 62 0.50 -7.54 7.87
N MET A 63 0.18 -6.34 7.38
CA MET A 63 -0.66 -5.39 8.12
C MET A 63 -2.09 -5.88 8.26
N LEU A 64 -2.65 -6.49 7.21
CA LEU A 64 -4.00 -7.08 7.25
C LEU A 64 -4.12 -8.19 8.32
N VAL A 65 -3.08 -9.02 8.46
CA VAL A 65 -3.03 -10.10 9.47
C VAL A 65 -2.80 -9.58 10.89
N GLN A 66 -2.11 -8.44 11.05
CA GLN A 66 -1.77 -7.86 12.36
C GLN A 66 -2.88 -7.00 12.99
N GLN A 67 -3.98 -6.77 12.26
CA GLN A 67 -5.14 -6.04 12.79
C GLN A 67 -5.67 -6.69 14.08
N ASN A 68 -6.11 -5.86 15.01
CA ASN A 68 -6.65 -6.28 16.30
C ASN A 68 -7.74 -5.30 16.77
N ALA A 69 -8.31 -5.53 17.95
CA ALA A 69 -9.40 -4.69 18.46
C ALA A 69 -8.99 -3.21 18.70
N GLY A 70 -7.70 -2.96 18.91
CA GLY A 70 -7.15 -1.62 19.14
C GLY A 70 -6.60 -0.95 17.88
N GLU A 71 -6.18 -1.69 16.85
CA GLU A 71 -5.63 -1.14 15.59
C GLU A 71 -6.26 -1.85 14.39
N VAL A 72 -7.01 -1.09 13.57
CA VAL A 72 -7.68 -1.61 12.37
C VAL A 72 -7.38 -0.75 11.15
N ILE A 73 -7.29 -1.38 9.98
CA ILE A 73 -7.22 -0.68 8.70
C ILE A 73 -8.64 -0.33 8.29
N VAL A 74 -8.87 0.94 7.92
CA VAL A 74 -10.19 1.45 7.53
C VAL A 74 -10.24 1.92 6.08
N ASP A 75 -9.09 2.22 5.49
CA ASP A 75 -8.98 2.55 4.07
C ASP A 75 -7.65 2.06 3.49
N VAL A 76 -7.69 1.62 2.23
CA VAL A 76 -6.53 1.19 1.46
C VAL A 76 -6.59 1.88 0.11
N GLN A 77 -5.62 2.74 -0.15
CA GLN A 77 -5.44 3.38 -1.45
C GLN A 77 -4.11 2.93 -2.06
N VAL A 78 -4.07 2.80 -3.37
CA VAL A 78 -2.84 2.56 -4.12
C VAL A 78 -2.39 3.88 -4.71
N VAL A 79 -1.09 4.17 -4.57
CA VAL A 79 -0.46 5.29 -5.22
C VAL A 79 0.37 4.76 -6.39
N THR A 80 -0.05 5.11 -7.60
CA THR A 80 0.42 4.52 -8.86
C THR A 80 1.25 5.52 -9.66
N PRO A 81 2.37 5.08 -10.27
CA PRO A 81 3.16 5.93 -11.16
C PRO A 81 2.51 6.08 -12.55
N PRO A 82 2.90 7.12 -13.33
CA PRO A 82 2.39 7.38 -14.68
C PRO A 82 2.33 6.18 -15.63
N TRP A 83 3.36 5.33 -15.62
CA TRP A 83 3.43 4.17 -16.52
C TRP A 83 2.42 3.07 -16.18
N MET A 84 1.87 3.09 -14.96
CA MET A 84 0.91 2.10 -14.47
C MET A 84 -0.53 2.61 -14.63
N ASN A 85 -0.78 3.88 -14.31
CA ASN A 85 -2.11 4.49 -14.37
C ASN A 85 -2.44 5.18 -15.70
N ASN A 86 -1.48 5.24 -16.63
CA ASN A 86 -1.59 5.92 -17.93
C ASN A 86 -1.97 7.42 -17.84
N CYS A 87 -1.62 8.06 -16.72
CA CYS A 87 -1.80 9.49 -16.50
C CYS A 87 -0.46 10.24 -16.57
N ASP A 88 -0.49 11.58 -16.56
CA ASP A 88 0.72 12.42 -16.60
C ASP A 88 1.53 12.39 -15.30
N GLY A 89 0.93 11.94 -14.20
CA GLY A 89 1.48 12.04 -12.85
C GLY A 89 1.19 10.82 -11.98
N TRP A 90 1.64 10.90 -10.72
CA TRP A 90 1.23 9.93 -9.72
C TRP A 90 -0.27 10.06 -9.48
N GLY A 91 -0.96 8.93 -9.42
CA GLY A 91 -2.38 8.84 -9.09
C GLY A 91 -2.56 8.17 -7.73
N MET A 92 -3.66 8.46 -7.05
CA MET A 92 -4.05 7.79 -5.81
C MET A 92 -5.53 7.42 -5.90
N GLU A 93 -5.82 6.13 -5.82
CA GLU A 93 -7.17 5.59 -5.96
C GLU A 93 -7.44 4.54 -4.88
N ARG A 94 -8.71 4.42 -4.46
CA ARG A 94 -9.11 3.46 -3.44
C ARG A 94 -9.09 2.04 -4.02
N VAL A 95 -8.51 1.11 -3.28
CA VAL A 95 -8.35 -0.29 -3.70
C VAL A 95 -9.58 -1.09 -3.33
N VAL A 96 -10.07 -1.87 -4.29
CA VAL A 96 -11.19 -2.81 -4.13
C VAL A 96 -10.67 -4.23 -3.92
N LYS A 97 -9.66 -4.64 -4.72
CA LYS A 97 -9.06 -5.98 -4.63
C LYS A 97 -7.58 -5.93 -4.99
N VAL A 98 -6.77 -6.70 -4.26
CA VAL A 98 -5.40 -7.03 -4.69
C VAL A 98 -5.28 -8.54 -4.86
N THR A 99 -4.79 -8.95 -6.02
CA THR A 99 -4.49 -10.36 -6.33
C THR A 99 -3.03 -10.47 -6.73
N VAL A 100 -2.36 -11.50 -6.25
CA VAL A 100 -0.98 -11.81 -6.63
C VAL A 100 -0.98 -13.12 -7.40
N GLY A 101 -0.22 -13.21 -8.48
CA GLY A 101 -0.05 -14.44 -9.26
C GLY A 101 1.32 -14.48 -9.90
N ASP A 102 1.61 -15.55 -10.63
CA ASP A 102 2.89 -15.75 -11.31
C ASP A 102 2.68 -15.63 -12.82
N ASP A 103 3.58 -14.94 -13.51
CA ASP A 103 3.58 -14.94 -14.97
C ASP A 103 4.19 -16.23 -15.55
N ASN A 104 4.18 -16.37 -16.87
CA ASN A 104 4.73 -17.56 -17.54
C ASN A 104 6.25 -17.75 -17.37
N CYS A 105 6.93 -16.82 -16.70
CA CYS A 105 8.35 -16.86 -16.39
C CYS A 105 8.59 -16.99 -14.87
N ASP A 106 7.57 -17.38 -14.11
CA ASP A 106 7.57 -17.54 -12.65
C ASP A 106 7.90 -16.24 -11.90
N PHE A 107 7.64 -15.07 -12.50
CA PHE A 107 7.73 -13.79 -11.81
C PHE A 107 6.40 -13.42 -11.18
N GLU A 108 6.46 -13.03 -9.90
CA GLU A 108 5.29 -12.55 -9.17
C GLU A 108 4.80 -11.21 -9.74
N VAL A 109 3.52 -11.17 -10.12
CA VAL A 109 2.82 -9.97 -10.60
C VAL A 109 1.60 -9.73 -9.72
N SER A 110 1.38 -8.46 -9.41
CA SER A 110 0.22 -8.00 -8.65
C SER A 110 -0.78 -7.35 -9.57
N LEU A 111 -2.06 -7.69 -9.39
CA LEU A 111 -3.21 -7.05 -9.99
C LEU A 111 -3.92 -6.23 -8.91
N ILE A 112 -4.16 -4.96 -9.19
CA ILE A 112 -4.74 -4.01 -8.25
C ILE A 112 -5.98 -3.41 -8.90
N GLU A 113 -7.13 -3.85 -8.43
CA GLU A 113 -8.43 -3.35 -8.85
C GLU A 113 -8.82 -2.17 -7.94
N VAL A 114 -9.22 -1.06 -8.55
CA VAL A 114 -9.56 0.18 -7.87
C VAL A 114 -11.03 0.55 -8.08
N ASP A 115 -11.53 1.51 -7.28
CA ASP A 115 -12.92 1.95 -7.27
C ASP A 115 -13.43 2.52 -8.60
N SER A 116 -12.53 3.07 -9.41
CA SER A 116 -12.82 3.50 -10.79
C SER A 116 -13.11 2.33 -11.75
N GLY A 117 -12.89 1.08 -11.31
CA GLY A 117 -13.01 -0.13 -12.11
C GLY A 117 -11.75 -0.45 -12.92
N ALA A 118 -10.71 0.39 -12.85
CA ALA A 118 -9.42 0.10 -13.46
C ALA A 118 -8.71 -1.07 -12.76
N VAL A 119 -7.91 -1.82 -13.52
CA VAL A 119 -7.07 -2.90 -13.01
C VAL A 119 -5.63 -2.61 -13.41
N TYR A 120 -4.82 -2.26 -12.42
CA TYR A 120 -3.39 -1.99 -12.58
C TYR A 120 -2.56 -3.24 -12.38
N HIS A 121 -1.38 -3.29 -12.98
CA HIS A 121 -0.39 -4.34 -12.74
C HIS A 121 1.03 -3.80 -12.65
N ASN A 122 1.88 -4.50 -11.89
CA ASN A 122 3.29 -4.12 -11.73
C ASN A 122 4.25 -4.80 -12.73
N SER A 123 3.74 -5.61 -13.67
CA SER A 123 4.57 -6.21 -14.72
C SER A 123 5.13 -5.15 -15.68
N HIS A 124 6.44 -5.20 -15.91
CA HIS A 124 7.14 -4.38 -16.91
C HIS A 124 7.32 -5.09 -18.25
N ARG A 125 6.76 -6.30 -18.40
CA ARG A 125 6.93 -7.10 -19.60
C ARG A 125 6.09 -6.50 -20.74
N PRO A 126 6.69 -6.19 -21.91
CA PRO A 126 5.94 -5.73 -23.06
C PRO A 126 4.89 -6.76 -23.49
N GLY A 127 3.66 -6.31 -23.71
CA GLY A 127 2.55 -7.19 -24.14
C GLY A 127 2.08 -8.15 -23.05
N PHE A 128 2.36 -7.90 -21.78
CA PHE A 128 1.81 -8.66 -20.66
C PHE A 128 0.27 -8.72 -20.75
N GLN A 129 -0.27 -9.92 -20.53
CA GLN A 129 -1.71 -10.16 -20.49
C GLN A 129 -2.10 -10.68 -19.12
N ILE A 130 -3.03 -9.99 -18.46
CA ILE A 130 -3.53 -10.34 -17.13
C ILE A 130 -4.04 -11.79 -17.09
N GLN A 131 -4.68 -12.26 -18.17
CA GLN A 131 -5.23 -13.61 -18.27
C GLN A 131 -4.18 -14.73 -18.29
N SER A 132 -2.91 -14.39 -18.54
CA SER A 132 -1.80 -15.35 -18.51
C SER A 132 -1.29 -15.66 -17.11
N LEU A 133 -1.76 -14.94 -16.08
CA LEU A 133 -1.33 -15.18 -14.71
C LEU A 133 -1.83 -16.52 -14.19
N GLN A 134 -0.92 -17.22 -13.54
CA GLN A 134 -1.13 -18.51 -12.89
C GLN A 134 -1.10 -18.33 -11.37
N ASN A 135 -1.56 -19.34 -10.63
CA ASN A 135 -1.52 -19.37 -9.15
C ASN A 135 -2.10 -18.11 -8.46
N CYS A 136 -3.12 -17.50 -9.07
CA CYS A 136 -3.71 -16.26 -8.59
C CYS A 136 -4.31 -16.45 -7.19
N ARG A 137 -3.86 -15.63 -6.24
CA ARG A 137 -4.33 -15.60 -4.85
C ARG A 137 -4.76 -14.18 -4.48
N PRO A 138 -6.01 -13.96 -4.04
CA PRO A 138 -6.40 -12.67 -3.49
C PRO A 138 -5.70 -12.46 -2.15
N ILE A 139 -5.09 -11.29 -1.95
CA ILE A 139 -4.45 -10.91 -0.68
C ILE A 139 -5.20 -9.79 0.04
N PHE A 140 -6.08 -9.08 -0.68
CA PHE A 140 -6.92 -8.02 -0.14
C PHE A 140 -8.25 -7.99 -0.89
N LEU A 141 -9.32 -7.79 -0.14
CA LEU A 141 -10.64 -7.40 -0.63
C LEU A 141 -11.11 -6.26 0.27
N GLU A 142 -11.83 -5.28 -0.26
CA GLU A 142 -12.34 -4.16 0.55
C GLU A 142 -13.25 -4.61 1.71
N THR A 143 -13.87 -5.79 1.61
CA THR A 143 -14.68 -6.40 2.67
C THR A 143 -13.85 -6.90 3.85
N MET A 144 -12.51 -6.96 3.72
CA MET A 144 -11.59 -7.32 4.81
C MET A 144 -11.30 -6.16 5.77
N ILE A 145 -11.67 -4.93 5.39
CA ILE A 145 -11.48 -3.73 6.20
C ILE A 145 -12.81 -3.21 6.69
N ARG A 146 -12.79 -2.53 7.85
CA ARG A 146 -13.99 -1.89 8.38
C ARG A 146 -14.15 -0.56 7.69
N SER A 147 -15.24 -0.38 6.95
CA SER A 147 -15.62 0.93 6.42
C SER A 147 -15.71 1.93 7.57
N ALA A 148 -15.16 3.13 7.36
CA ALA A 148 -15.03 4.18 8.36
C ALA A 148 -16.36 4.55 9.03
#